data_AF-A0A952NLV7-F1
#
_entry.id   AF-A0A952NLV7-F1
#
_cell.length_a   1.000
_cell.length_b   1.000
_cell.length_c   1.000
_cell.angle_alpha   90.00
_cell.angle_beta   90.00
_cell.angle_gamma   90.00
#
_symmetry.space_group_name_H-M   'P 1'
#
loop_
_entity.id
_entity.type
_entity.pdbx_description
1 polymer ?
#
loop_
_entity_poly.entity_id
_entity_poly.type
_entity_poly.pdbx_seq_one_letter_code
_entity_poly.pdbx_strand_id
1 'polypeptide(L)' 'MAGKSVSGEESKYLKKVGAKIRSLRTSKGWTLEQVEEHGWNNWQHLQKIESGKNITLVTLKRVAALYKTTPGKILEDL' A
#
# COMPACT_ATOMS: atom_id res chain seq x y z
N MET A 1 7.92 18.91 7.27
CA MET A 1 8.87 17.80 7.06
C MET A 1 8.96 17.54 5.56
N ALA A 2 9.90 18.17 4.85
CA ALA A 2 10.19 17.82 3.46
C ALA A 2 10.97 16.50 3.48
N GLY A 3 10.34 15.41 3.04
CA GLY A 3 11.00 14.10 2.97
C GLY A 3 12.17 14.15 2.00
N LYS A 4 13.30 13.53 2.36
CA LYS A 4 14.42 13.29 1.44
C LYS A 4 13.90 12.71 0.13
N SER A 5 14.48 13.15 -0.99
CA SER A 5 14.24 12.56 -2.30
C SER A 5 14.56 11.07 -2.25
N VAL A 6 13.56 10.27 -2.58
CA VAL A 6 13.67 8.82 -2.72
C VAL A 6 14.58 8.55 -3.92
N SER A 7 15.64 7.76 -3.73
CA SER A 7 16.53 7.33 -4.82
C SER A 7 15.79 6.50 -5.86
N GLY A 8 16.37 6.34 -7.05
CA GLY A 8 15.76 5.55 -8.13
C GLY A 8 15.43 4.10 -7.71
N GLU A 9 16.31 3.47 -6.94
CA GLU A 9 16.11 2.10 -6.44
C GLU A 9 15.02 2.03 -5.38
N GLU A 10 15.00 2.96 -4.42
CA GLU A 10 13.91 3.04 -3.43
C GLU A 10 12.55 3.30 -4.11
N SER A 11 12.52 4.09 -5.18
CA SER A 11 11.28 4.34 -5.96
C SER A 11 10.79 3.07 -6.65
N LYS A 12 11.70 2.28 -7.23
CA LYS A 12 11.35 0.97 -7.80
C LYS A 12 10.80 0.02 -6.73
N TYR A 13 11.45 -0.04 -5.57
CA TYR A 13 11.00 -0.85 -4.44
C TYR A 13 9.59 -0.44 -3.98
N LEU A 14 9.35 0.87 -3.78
CA LEU A 14 8.02 1.38 -3.40
C LEU A 14 6.94 1.05 -4.45
N LYS A 15 7.27 1.09 -5.75
CA LYS A 15 6.34 0.67 -6.80
C LYS A 15 5.99 -0.82 -6.71
N LYS A 16 6.96 -1.69 -6.40
CA LYS A 16 6.70 -3.12 -6.19
C LYS A 16 5.81 -3.36 -4.98
N VAL A 17 6.08 -2.67 -3.86
CA VAL A 17 5.21 -2.69 -2.67
C VAL A 17 3.79 -2.26 -3.02
N GLY A 18 3.65 -1.13 -3.73
CA GLY A 18 2.35 -0.61 -4.17
C GLY A 18 1.60 -1.59 -5.08
N ALA A 19 2.30 -2.25 -6.00
CA ALA A 19 1.74 -3.29 -6.86
C ALA A 19 1.26 -4.53 -6.08
N LYS A 20 2.01 -4.98 -5.07
CA LYS A 20 1.59 -6.05 -4.17
C LYS A 20 0.34 -5.68 -3.38
N ILE A 21 0.26 -4.45 -2.88
CA ILE A 21 -0.94 -3.95 -2.18
C ILE A 21 -2.15 -3.91 -3.13
N ARG A 22 -1.96 -3.45 -4.37
CA ARG A 22 -3.00 -3.47 -5.39
C ARG A 22 -3.49 -4.88 -5.70
N SER A 23 -2.60 -5.86 -5.78
CA SER A 23 -2.99 -7.25 -6.04
C SER A 23 -3.80 -7.86 -4.90
N LEU A 24 -3.51 -7.49 -3.64
CA LEU A 24 -4.35 -7.85 -2.49
C LEU A 24 -5.76 -7.27 -2.59
N ARG A 25 -5.90 -6.02 -3.06
CA ARG A 25 -7.22 -5.42 -3.28
C ARG A 25 -8.00 -6.12 -4.38
N THR A 26 -7.37 -6.31 -5.54
CA THR A 26 -8.04 -6.90 -6.71
C THR A 26 -8.32 -8.38 -6.54
N SER A 27 -7.51 -9.12 -5.79
CA SER A 27 -7.80 -10.53 -5.47
C SER A 27 -9.02 -10.72 -4.57
N LYS A 28 -9.43 -9.69 -3.83
CA LYS A 28 -10.71 -9.65 -3.11
C LYS A 28 -11.88 -9.14 -3.97
N GLY A 29 -11.62 -8.74 -5.21
CA GLY A 29 -12.63 -8.17 -6.12
C GLY A 29 -13.02 -6.72 -5.78
N TRP A 30 -12.25 -6.03 -4.94
CA TRP A 30 -12.60 -4.68 -4.48
C TRP A 30 -12.15 -3.59 -5.45
N THR A 31 -13.02 -2.61 -5.70
CA THR A 31 -12.61 -1.33 -6.28
C THR A 31 -11.85 -0.48 -5.25
N LEU A 32 -11.31 0.66 -5.67
CA LEU A 32 -10.65 1.56 -4.72
C LEU A 32 -11.68 2.16 -3.75
N GLU A 33 -12.83 2.59 -4.26
CA GLU A 33 -13.90 3.23 -3.51
C GLU A 33 -14.47 2.28 -2.42
N GLN A 34 -14.58 0.99 -2.74
CA GLN A 34 -15.08 -0.03 -1.81
C GLN A 34 -14.17 -0.26 -0.60
N VAL A 35 -12.90 0.16 -0.62
CA VAL A 35 -12.03 -0.02 0.55
C VAL A 35 -12.50 0.79 1.76
N GLU A 36 -13.29 1.85 1.53
CA GLU A 36 -13.86 2.66 2.60
C GLU A 36 -14.93 1.90 3.40
N GLU A 37 -15.76 1.13 2.69
CA GLU A 37 -16.73 0.21 3.29
C GLU A 37 -16.05 -0.90 4.10
N HIS A 38 -14.78 -1.20 3.79
CA HIS A 38 -13.96 -2.20 4.47
C HIS A 38 -13.06 -1.62 5.58
N GLY A 39 -13.25 -0.36 5.95
CA GLY A 39 -12.58 0.27 7.10
C GLY A 39 -11.31 1.03 6.77
N TRP A 40 -11.05 1.31 5.49
CA TRP A 40 -10.06 2.31 5.10
C TRP A 40 -10.67 3.72 5.10
N ASN A 41 -9.91 4.75 5.46
CA ASN A 41 -10.54 6.07 5.64
C ASN A 41 -10.71 6.88 4.33
N ASN A 42 -9.84 6.65 3.34
CA ASN A 42 -9.81 7.44 2.12
C ASN A 42 -9.17 6.64 0.96
N TRP A 43 -9.96 6.31 -0.06
CA TRP A 43 -9.49 5.52 -1.20
C TRP A 43 -8.37 6.20 -1.99
N GLN A 44 -8.35 7.54 -2.09
CA GLN A 44 -7.29 8.30 -2.78
C GLN A 44 -5.96 8.19 -2.04
N HIS A 45 -6.00 8.06 -0.71
CA HIS A 45 -4.79 7.78 0.05
C HIS A 45 -4.25 6.39 -0.32
N LEU A 46 -5.11 5.37 -0.39
CA LEU A 46 -4.70 4.03 -0.82
C LEU A 46 -4.17 4.02 -2.25
N GLN A 47 -4.82 4.75 -3.17
CA GLN A 47 -4.36 4.88 -4.56
C GLN A 47 -2.92 5.41 -4.64
N LYS A 48 -2.56 6.41 -3.82
CA LYS A 48 -1.18 6.94 -3.74
C LYS A 48 -0.21 5.90 -3.21
N ILE A 49 -0.63 5.06 -2.26
CA ILE A 49 0.20 3.95 -1.76
C ILE A 49 0.42 2.93 -2.88
N GLU A 50 -0.65 2.53 -3.59
CA GLU A 50 -0.58 1.60 -4.71
C GLU A 50 0.29 2.11 -5.87
N SER A 51 0.40 3.43 -6.04
CA SER A 51 1.29 4.05 -7.03
C SER A 51 2.76 4.11 -6.59
N GLY A 52 3.10 3.63 -5.39
CA GLY A 52 4.48 3.63 -4.86
C GLY A 52 4.86 4.89 -4.09
N LYS A 53 3.91 5.58 -3.44
CA LYS A 53 4.26 6.64 -2.48
C LYS A 53 4.91 6.03 -1.24
N ASN A 54 5.92 6.72 -0.70
CA ASN A 54 6.53 6.33 0.56
C ASN A 54 5.50 6.37 1.70
N ILE A 55 5.47 5.32 2.52
CA ILE A 55 4.56 5.16 3.65
C ILE A 55 5.32 4.92 4.94
N THR A 56 4.71 5.27 6.07
CA THR A 56 5.25 4.93 7.38
C THR A 56 4.93 3.48 7.74
N LEU A 57 5.67 2.95 8.71
CA LEU A 57 5.42 1.62 9.26
C LEU A 57 3.99 1.45 9.80
N VAL A 58 3.43 2.51 10.41
CA VAL A 58 2.05 2.50 10.92
C VAL A 58 1.03 2.39 9.78
N THR A 59 1.25 3.09 8.67
CA THR A 59 0.40 2.97 7.48
C THR A 59 0.48 1.57 6.90
N LEU A 60 1.69 0.98 6.80
CA LEU A 60 1.85 -0.40 6.35
C LEU A 60 1.09 -1.40 7.25
N LYS A 61 1.16 -1.23 8.58
CA LYS A 61 0.38 -2.05 9.53
C LYS A 61 -1.13 -1.94 9.27
N ARG A 62 -1.64 -0.73 9.00
CA ARG A 62 -3.06 -0.52 8.69
C ARG A 62 -3.48 -1.19 7.38
N VAL A 63 -2.64 -1.10 6.34
CA VAL A 63 -2.89 -1.81 5.07
C VAL A 63 -2.91 -3.32 5.28
N ALA A 64 -1.97 -3.85 6.06
CA ALA A 64 -1.95 -5.28 6.40
C ALA A 64 -3.23 -5.72 7.13
N ALA A 65 -3.71 -4.91 8.09
CA ALA A 65 -4.95 -5.17 8.79
C ALA A 65 -6.18 -5.14 7.87
N LEU A 66 -6.29 -4.16 6.96
CA LEU A 66 -7.36 -4.07 5.96
C LEU A 66 -7.50 -5.36 5.15
N TYR A 67 -6.37 -5.93 4.72
CA TYR A 67 -6.36 -7.14 3.91
C TYR A 67 -6.25 -8.45 4.71
N LYS A 68 -6.30 -8.38 6.05
CA LYS A 68 -6.16 -9.53 6.96
C LYS A 68 -4.86 -10.32 6.72
N THR A 69 -3.76 -9.60 6.53
CA THR A 69 -2.41 -10.14 6.33
C THR A 69 -1.42 -9.51 7.31
N THR A 70 -0.13 -9.81 7.17
CA THR A 70 0.97 -9.21 7.95
C THR A 70 1.82 -8.28 7.07
N PRO A 71 2.49 -7.26 7.65
CA PRO A 71 3.43 -6.44 6.92
C PRO A 71 4.52 -7.25 6.21
N GLY A 72 5.03 -8.31 6.85
CA GLY A 72 6.06 -9.19 6.25
C GLY A 72 5.61 -9.80 4.93
N LYS A 73 4.38 -10.34 4.88
CA LYS A 73 3.81 -10.93 3.64
C LYS A 73 3.61 -9.92 2.50
N ILE A 74 3.46 -8.64 2.84
CA ILE A 74 3.38 -7.57 1.82
C ILE A 74 4.77 -7.27 1.24
N LEU A 75 5.83 -7.41 2.06
CA LEU A 75 7.20 -7.07 1.69
C LEU A 75 8.00 -8.27 1.14
N GLU A 76 7.46 -9.48 1.23
CA GLU A 76 8.07 -10.72 0.76
C GLU A 76 8.18 -10.74 -0.79
N ASP A 77 9.31 -11.24 -1.29
CA ASP A 77 9.63 -11.40 -2.71
C ASP A 77 9.64 -10.10 -3.56
N LEU A 78 10.05 -8.97 -2.97
CA LEU A 78 10.13 -7.65 -3.64
C LEU A 78 11.56 -7.23 -4.03
#